data_AF-A0A3M1QHL2-F1
#
_entry.id   AF-A0A3M1QHL2-F1
#
_cell.length_a   1.000
_cell.length_b   1.000
_cell.length_c   1.000
_cell.angle_alpha   90.00
_cell.angle_beta   90.00
_cell.angle_gamma   90.00
#
_symmetry.space_group_name_H-M   'P 1'
#
loop_
_entity.id
_entity.type
_entity.pdbx_description
1 polymer ?
#
loop_
_entity_poly.entity_id
_entity_poly.type
_entity_poly.pdbx_seq_one_letter_code
_entity_poly.pdbx_strand_id
1 'polypeptide(L)'
;MDHHLPPELLQPADLHEPLPDVCSRCGKCCYEKRYTPEGRVAYTEVACEYLDPVSRLCTVYPDRFACKQGCRPLTLATLAEGWLPAECVYYVYFSPGPVELRRYLGDAAE
;
A
#
# COMPACT_ATOMS: atom_id res chain seq x y z
N MET A 1 4.56 20.20 -29.28
CA MET A 1 5.98 20.38 -28.88
C MET A 1 6.10 19.79 -27.49
N ASP A 2 5.93 18.49 -27.46
CA ASP A 2 5.75 17.66 -26.29
C ASP A 2 7.09 17.53 -25.56
N HIS A 3 7.25 18.30 -24.48
CA HIS A 3 8.32 18.09 -23.53
C HIS A 3 8.00 16.86 -22.68
N HIS A 4 8.17 15.67 -23.25
CA HIS A 4 8.27 14.46 -22.46
C HIS A 4 9.63 14.49 -21.76
N LEU A 5 9.62 14.85 -20.47
CA LEU A 5 10.77 14.68 -19.60
C LEU A 5 11.12 13.18 -19.56
N PRO A 6 12.39 12.79 -19.74
CA PRO A 6 12.77 11.39 -19.67
C PRO A 6 12.43 10.80 -18.29
N PRO A 7 11.97 9.54 -18.21
CA PRO A 7 11.47 8.91 -16.97
C PRO A 7 12.51 8.83 -15.85
N GLU A 8 13.79 9.00 -16.21
CA GLU A 8 14.96 9.01 -15.32
C GLU A 8 15.06 10.32 -14.49
N LEU A 9 14.32 11.37 -14.88
CA LEU A 9 14.37 12.70 -14.27
C LEU A 9 13.08 13.10 -13.55
N LEU A 10 12.09 12.21 -13.45
CA LEU A 10 10.88 12.45 -12.68
C LEU A 10 11.24 12.49 -11.18
N GLN A 11 11.13 13.65 -10.54
CA GLN A 11 11.28 13.76 -9.09
C GLN A 11 10.00 13.26 -8.41
N PRO A 12 10.05 12.72 -7.18
CA PRO A 12 8.87 12.28 -6.43
C PRO A 12 7.80 13.39 -6.23
N ALA A 13 8.20 14.66 -6.32
CA ALA A 13 7.33 15.83 -6.23
C ALA A 13 6.61 16.17 -7.55
N ASP A 14 7.07 15.65 -8.69
CA ASP A 14 6.45 15.83 -10.01
C ASP A 14 5.31 14.84 -10.27
N LEU A 15 5.15 13.84 -9.40
CA LEU A 15 4.00 12.94 -9.36
C LEU A 15 2.78 13.68 -8.77
N HIS A 16 2.26 14.68 -9.48
CA HIS A 16 0.95 15.28 -9.18
C HIS A 16 -0.20 14.34 -9.60
N GLU A 17 0.10 13.28 -10.35
CA GLU A 17 -0.90 12.30 -10.76
C GLU A 17 -1.19 11.29 -9.64
N PRO A 18 -2.48 10.95 -9.41
CA PRO A 18 -2.83 9.83 -8.55
C PRO A 18 -2.09 8.59 -9.05
N LEU A 19 -1.57 7.78 -8.13
CA LEU A 19 -0.91 6.52 -8.47
C LEU A 19 -1.76 5.78 -9.52
N PRO A 20 -1.19 5.33 -10.65
CA PRO A 20 -1.95 4.58 -11.65
C PRO A 20 -2.70 3.43 -10.97
N ASP A 21 -3.89 3.09 -11.48
CA ASP A 21 -4.72 2.02 -10.91
C ASP A 21 -4.09 0.64 -11.18
N VAL A 22 -3.03 0.35 -10.42
CA VAL A 22 -2.26 -0.89 -10.47
C VAL A 22 -2.69 -1.86 -9.37
N CYS A 23 -3.87 -1.61 -8.77
CA CYS A 23 -4.39 -2.42 -7.68
C CYS A 23 -4.63 -3.87 -8.15
N SER A 24 -3.93 -4.84 -7.57
CA SER A 24 -4.12 -6.27 -7.87
C SER A 24 -5.37 -6.88 -7.25
N ARG A 25 -6.23 -6.08 -6.60
CA ARG A 25 -7.48 -6.51 -5.95
C ARG A 25 -7.28 -7.70 -5.00
N CYS A 26 -6.17 -7.67 -4.25
CA CYS A 26 -5.83 -8.75 -3.32
C CYS A 26 -6.59 -8.67 -1.98
N GLY A 27 -7.28 -7.57 -1.69
CA GLY A 27 -8.05 -7.36 -0.46
C GLY A 27 -7.21 -7.09 0.81
N LYS A 28 -5.88 -7.28 0.77
CA LYS A 28 -4.98 -7.16 1.95
C LYS A 28 -4.99 -5.76 2.61
N CYS A 29 -5.31 -4.71 1.85
CA CYS A 29 -5.45 -3.37 2.40
C CYS A 29 -6.66 -3.25 3.36
N CYS A 30 -7.69 -4.08 3.18
CA CYS A 30 -8.92 -4.08 3.97
C CYS A 30 -8.88 -4.97 5.21
N TYR A 31 -7.76 -5.63 5.54
CA TYR A 31 -7.63 -6.32 6.82
C TYR A 31 -7.24 -5.35 7.93
N GLU A 32 -7.75 -5.59 9.14
CA GLU A 32 -7.42 -4.79 10.31
C GLU A 32 -5.93 -4.91 10.61
N LYS A 33 -5.34 -3.78 11.03
CA LYS A 33 -3.91 -3.63 11.30
C LYS A 33 -3.73 -3.08 12.70
N ARG A 34 -2.67 -3.53 13.36
CA ARG A 34 -2.32 -3.14 14.73
C ARG A 34 -0.84 -2.83 14.82
N TYR A 35 -0.49 -1.86 15.64
CA TYR A 35 0.91 -1.59 15.95
C TYR A 35 1.42 -2.62 16.96
N THR A 36 2.62 -3.14 16.73
CA THR A 36 3.36 -3.93 17.71
C THR A 36 3.99 -3.00 18.76
N PRO A 37 4.43 -3.51 19.93
CA PRO A 37 5.14 -2.72 20.92
C PRO A 37 6.40 -2.04 20.36
N GLU A 38 6.99 -2.62 19.31
CA GLU A 38 8.17 -2.10 18.61
C GLU A 38 7.80 -1.05 17.53
N GLY A 39 6.54 -0.63 17.46
CA GLY A 39 6.07 0.38 16.52
C GLY A 39 5.88 -0.10 15.08
N ARG A 40 5.84 -1.42 14.84
CA ARG A 40 5.65 -1.99 13.50
C ARG A 40 4.19 -2.26 13.21
N VAL A 41 3.79 -2.20 11.93
CA VAL A 41 2.44 -2.61 11.51
C VAL A 41 2.38 -4.14 11.43
N ALA A 42 1.45 -4.74 12.17
CA ALA A 42 1.12 -6.16 12.10
C ALA A 42 -0.28 -6.36 11.51
N TYR A 43 -0.37 -7.30 10.58
CA TYR A 43 -1.61 -7.73 9.94
C TYR A 43 -2.38 -8.65 10.88
N THR A 44 -3.71 -8.57 10.81
CA THR A 44 -4.60 -9.51 11.47
C THR A 44 -5.38 -10.28 10.43
N GLU A 45 -5.98 -11.39 10.84
CA GLU A 45 -6.89 -12.19 10.00
C GLU A 45 -8.33 -11.61 9.99
N VAL A 46 -8.56 -10.49 10.67
CA VAL A 46 -9.87 -9.84 10.74
C VAL A 46 -10.04 -8.95 9.51
N ALA A 47 -10.96 -9.32 8.64
CA ALA A 47 -11.37 -8.49 7.52
C ALA A 47 -12.20 -7.29 8.00
N CYS A 48 -12.05 -6.14 7.34
CA CYS A 48 -12.95 -5.01 7.49
C CYS A 48 -14.37 -5.42 7.09
N GLU A 49 -15.37 -4.88 7.80
CA GLU A 49 -16.80 -5.09 7.53
C GLU A 49 -17.23 -4.71 6.09
N TYR A 50 -16.46 -3.83 5.42
CA TYR A 50 -16.71 -3.39 4.06
C TYR A 50 -15.92 -4.15 2.99
N LEU A 51 -15.18 -5.21 3.35
CA LEU A 51 -14.51 -6.07 2.38
C LEU A 51 -15.49 -7.09 1.81
N ASP A 52 -15.69 -7.04 0.49
CA ASP A 52 -16.41 -8.10 -0.21
C ASP A 52 -15.51 -9.34 -0.40
N PRO A 53 -15.85 -10.51 0.16
CA PRO A 53 -14.97 -11.68 0.16
C PRO A 53 -14.83 -12.34 -1.22
N VAL A 54 -15.74 -12.06 -2.16
CA VAL A 54 -15.75 -12.67 -3.50
C VAL A 54 -14.88 -11.86 -4.46
N SER A 55 -15.17 -10.57 -4.60
CA SER A 55 -14.48 -9.62 -5.47
C SER A 55 -13.18 -9.09 -4.86
N ARG A 56 -13.00 -9.21 -3.53
CA ARG A 56 -11.88 -8.66 -2.75
C ARG A 56 -11.75 -7.14 -2.86
N LEU A 57 -12.87 -6.48 -3.12
CA LEU A 57 -12.98 -5.03 -3.22
C LEU A 57 -13.67 -4.46 -1.99
N CYS A 58 -13.36 -3.20 -1.68
CA CYS A 58 -14.11 -2.46 -0.67
C CYS A 58 -15.44 -1.98 -1.27
N THR A 59 -16.55 -2.31 -0.63
CA THR A 59 -17.89 -1.93 -1.07
C THR A 59 -18.17 -0.43 -0.95
N VAL A 60 -17.39 0.27 -0.12
CA VAL A 60 -17.49 1.73 0.13
C VAL A 60 -16.20 2.47 -0.18
N TYR A 61 -15.40 1.99 -1.15
CA TYR A 61 -14.07 2.58 -1.43
C TYR A 61 -14.04 4.11 -1.61
N PRO A 62 -15.00 4.76 -2.30
CA PRO A 62 -15.04 6.22 -2.44
C PRO A 62 -15.15 6.95 -1.09
N ASP A 63 -15.94 6.41 -0.16
CA ASP A 63 -16.25 7.01 1.14
C ASP A 63 -15.53 6.34 2.31
N ARG A 64 -14.54 5.49 2.02
CA ARG A 64 -13.90 4.59 3.00
C ARG A 64 -13.34 5.28 4.23
N PHE A 65 -12.89 6.53 4.10
CA PHE A 65 -12.35 7.32 5.22
C PHE A 65 -13.44 7.81 6.17
N ALA A 66 -14.66 8.03 5.66
CA ALA A 66 -15.82 8.36 6.48
C ALA A 66 -16.39 7.10 7.15
N CYS A 67 -16.43 5.98 6.44
CA CYS A 67 -16.99 4.72 6.94
C CYS A 67 -16.06 3.98 7.93
N LYS A 68 -14.75 4.01 7.70
CA LYS A 68 -13.77 3.26 8.50
C LYS A 68 -12.61 4.14 8.94
N GLN A 69 -12.57 4.49 10.22
CA GLN A 69 -11.51 5.32 10.83
C GLN A 69 -10.09 4.71 10.70
N GLY A 70 -9.99 3.38 10.64
CA GLY A 70 -8.71 2.69 10.40
C GLY A 70 -8.26 2.68 8.94
N CYS A 71 -9.06 3.19 8.00
CA CYS A 71 -8.66 3.25 6.59
C CYS A 71 -7.68 4.41 6.38
N ARG A 72 -6.56 4.15 5.68
CA ARG A 72 -5.50 5.13 5.47
C ARG A 72 -5.32 5.50 3.99
N PRO A 73 -4.94 6.75 3.68
CA PRO A 73 -4.68 7.16 2.31
C PRO A 73 -3.45 6.46 1.75
N LEU A 74 -3.48 6.16 0.45
CA LEU A 74 -2.33 5.59 -0.26
C LEU A 74 -1.34 6.71 -0.58
N THR A 75 -0.40 6.95 0.33
CA THR A 75 0.69 7.93 0.18
C THR A 75 2.04 7.26 0.36
N LEU A 76 3.12 7.89 -0.13
CA LEU A 76 4.48 7.40 0.07
C LEU A 76 4.82 7.20 1.55
N ALA A 77 4.33 8.07 2.43
CA ALA A 77 4.48 7.94 3.88
C ALA A 77 3.81 6.65 4.39
N THR A 78 2.58 6.35 3.95
CA THR A 78 1.86 5.13 4.34
C THR A 78 2.54 3.86 3.81
N LEU A 79 3.17 3.93 2.63
CA LEU A 79 3.99 2.83 2.11
C LEU A 79 5.27 2.62 2.95
N ALA A 80 5.96 3.71 3.30
CA ALA A 80 7.17 3.66 4.12
C ALA A 80 6.92 3.10 5.54
N GLU A 81 5.72 3.29 6.09
CA GLU A 81 5.30 2.72 7.37
C GLU A 81 5.02 1.19 7.32
N GLY A 82 4.99 0.58 6.14
CA GLY A 82 4.67 -0.85 5.98
C GLY A 82 3.18 -1.15 6.13
N TRP A 83 2.31 -0.16 5.90
CA TRP A 83 0.86 -0.34 5.98
C TRP A 83 0.30 -1.23 4.87
N LEU A 84 1.03 -1.37 3.76
CA LEU A 84 0.77 -2.36 2.72
C LEU A 84 1.83 -3.46 2.78
N PRO A 85 1.46 -4.70 2.43
CA PRO A 85 2.39 -5.80 2.51
C PRO A 85 3.45 -5.66 1.40
N ALA A 86 4.62 -6.27 1.60
CA ALA A 86 5.76 -6.10 0.69
C ALA A 86 5.46 -6.53 -0.76
N GLU A 87 4.54 -7.48 -0.92
CA GLU A 87 4.04 -7.97 -2.21
C GLU A 87 2.93 -7.10 -2.83
N CYS A 88 2.53 -6.00 -2.18
CA CYS A 88 1.53 -5.09 -2.74
C CYS A 88 2.13 -4.35 -3.93
N VAL A 89 1.39 -4.30 -5.04
CA VAL A 89 1.84 -3.63 -6.27
C VAL A 89 2.18 -2.16 -5.99
N TYR A 90 1.39 -1.45 -5.17
CA TYR A 90 1.73 -0.07 -4.80
C TYR A 90 3.07 0.03 -4.05
N TYR A 91 3.37 -0.94 -3.18
CA TYR A 91 4.65 -0.97 -2.47
C TYR A 91 5.81 -1.23 -3.43
N VAL A 92 5.66 -2.22 -4.32
CA VAL A 92 6.69 -2.61 -5.31
C VAL A 92 7.04 -1.46 -6.26
N TYR A 93 6.05 -0.69 -6.71
CA TYR A 93 6.26 0.35 -7.73
C TYR A 93 6.61 1.73 -7.15
N PHE A 94 6.09 2.07 -5.98
CA PHE A 94 6.15 3.45 -5.47
C PHE A 94 6.87 3.61 -4.15
N SER A 95 7.29 2.54 -3.48
CA SER A 95 8.14 2.69 -2.29
C SER A 95 9.47 3.36 -2.71
N PRO A 96 9.89 4.47 -2.07
CA PRO A 96 10.97 5.36 -2.54
C PRO A 96 12.41 4.79 -2.46
N GLY A 97 12.60 3.48 -2.63
CA GLY A 97 13.91 2.81 -2.58
C GLY A 97 13.92 1.61 -1.62
N PRO A 98 14.98 0.77 -1.64
CA PRO A 98 14.93 -0.57 -1.10
C PRO A 98 14.79 -0.54 0.42
N VAL A 99 13.56 -0.58 0.91
CA VAL A 99 13.29 -1.02 2.28
C VAL A 99 13.57 -2.51 2.26
N GLU A 100 14.86 -2.88 2.33
CA GLU A 100 15.36 -4.23 2.66
C GLU A 100 14.29 -5.33 2.50
N LEU A 101 13.98 -5.68 1.24
CA LEU A 101 13.01 -6.73 0.91
C LEU A 101 13.43 -8.10 1.52
N ARG A 102 14.64 -8.16 2.08
CA ARG A 102 15.21 -9.27 2.85
C ARG A 102 14.51 -9.50 4.19
N ARG A 103 14.04 -8.46 4.89
CA ARG A 103 13.53 -8.62 6.27
C ARG A 103 12.13 -9.24 6.37
N TYR A 104 11.31 -9.17 5.32
CA TYR A 104 9.93 -9.68 5.34
C TYR A 104 9.77 -11.05 4.63
N LEU A 105 10.69 -11.43 3.74
CA LEU A 105 10.72 -12.76 3.11
C LEU A 105 11.43 -13.82 3.97
N GLY A 106 11.95 -13.43 5.13
CA GLY A 106 12.77 -14.30 5.96
C GLY A 106 14.12 -14.52 5.30
N ASP A 107 15.17 -14.35 6.08
CA ASP A 107 16.45 -15.00 5.86
C ASP A 107 16.24 -16.53 5.92
N ALA A 108 15.64 -17.07 4.86
CA ALA A 108 15.58 -18.48 4.47
C ALA A 108 16.34 -18.62 3.16
N ALA A 109 17.63 -18.31 3.20
CA ALA A 109 18.65 -18.81 2.28
C ALA A 109 20.01 -18.58 2.94
N GLU A 110 20.54 -19.68 3.45
CA GLU A 110 21.87 -19.99 3.97
C GLU A 110 23.04 -19.04 3.63
#